data_AF-A0A8J9RT71-F1
#
_entry.id   AF-A0A8J9RT71-F1
#
_cell.length_a   1.000
_cell.length_b   1.000
_cell.length_c   1.000
_cell.angle_alpha   90.00
_cell.angle_beta   90.00
_cell.angle_gamma   90.00
#
_symmetry.space_group_name_H-M   'P 1'
#
loop_
_entity.id
_entity.type
_entity.pdbx_description
1 polymer ?
#
loop_
_entity_poly.entity_id
_entity_poly.type
_entity_poly.pdbx_seq_one_letter_code
_entity_poly.pdbx_strand_id
1 'polypeptide(L)'
;MPEQQVIWYVMSDCEGLPFRAAEAFGDKVLLPSPAARVDHIDHATSNRTHDELVLRSTFAEHHLFSLTDFQVITDSSSYGKMAALASLRSRSIFVVKTLFKVDGKPHGCFRSNYDSFEYLANA
;
A
#
# COMPACT_ATOMS: atom_id res chain seq x y z
N MET A 1 -11.39 -0.74 29.40
CA MET A 1 -10.31 0.03 28.72
C MET A 1 -11.00 0.87 27.68
N PRO A 2 -10.60 2.13 27.43
CA PRO A 2 -11.10 2.85 26.26
C PRO A 2 -10.84 1.95 25.04
N GLU A 3 -11.83 1.80 24.15
CA GLU A 3 -11.63 1.05 22.92
C GLU A 3 -10.45 1.67 22.17
N GLN A 4 -9.36 0.91 22.06
CA GLN A 4 -8.12 1.41 21.48
C GLN A 4 -8.37 1.58 19.97
N GLN A 5 -8.39 2.83 19.51
CA GLN A 5 -8.73 3.13 18.12
C GLN A 5 -7.64 2.59 17.19
N VAL A 6 -8.02 1.67 16.30
CA VAL A 6 -7.13 1.14 15.26
C VAL A 6 -7.10 2.13 14.10
N ILE A 7 -5.90 2.54 13.72
CA ILE A 7 -5.64 3.42 12.59
C ILE A 7 -4.86 2.63 11.54
N TRP A 8 -5.37 2.65 10.31
CA TRP A 8 -4.80 1.97 9.15
C TRP A 8 -3.94 2.93 8.34
N TYR A 9 -2.72 2.51 8.03
CA TYR A 9 -1.85 3.18 7.08
C TYR A 9 -1.71 2.29 5.84
N VAL A 10 -2.22 2.77 4.70
CA VAL A 10 -2.23 2.01 3.44
C VAL A 10 -1.18 2.61 2.51
N MET A 11 -0.21 1.78 2.13
CA MET A 11 0.88 2.13 1.24
C MET A 11 0.80 1.29 -0.03
N SER A 12 0.62 1.94 -1.18
CA SER A 12 0.52 1.28 -2.48
C SER A 12 0.90 2.25 -3.58
N ASP A 13 1.55 1.74 -4.62
CA ASP A 13 1.80 2.47 -5.86
C ASP A 13 0.53 2.66 -6.72
N CYS A 14 -0.58 2.05 -6.34
CA CYS A 14 -1.90 2.34 -6.88
C CYS A 14 -2.50 3.52 -6.10
N GLU A 15 -2.50 4.71 -6.70
CA GLU A 15 -3.03 5.95 -6.09
C GLU A 15 -4.44 5.78 -5.52
N GLY A 16 -5.31 5.04 -6.20
CA GLY A 16 -6.70 4.84 -5.79
C GLY A 16 -6.90 3.93 -4.57
N LEU A 17 -5.92 3.09 -4.20
CA LEU A 17 -6.13 2.06 -3.19
C LEU A 17 -6.31 2.64 -1.77
N PRO A 18 -5.50 3.60 -1.29
CA PRO A 18 -5.73 4.23 0.01
C PRO A 18 -7.09 4.92 0.11
N PHE A 19 -7.54 5.58 -0.97
CA PHE A 19 -8.85 6.26 -0.99
C PHE A 19 -10.01 5.28 -0.95
N ARG A 20 -9.95 4.18 -1.73
CA ARG A 20 -10.95 3.10 -1.65
C ARG A 20 -10.97 2.44 -0.28
N ALA A 21 -9.81 2.28 0.37
CA ALA A 21 -9.77 1.82 1.75
C ALA A 21 -10.46 2.82 2.70
N ALA A 22 -10.25 4.12 2.53
CA ALA A 22 -10.94 5.13 3.32
C ALA A 22 -12.46 5.16 3.06
N GLU A 23 -12.94 4.86 1.85
CA GLU A 23 -14.37 4.69 1.57
C GLU A 23 -14.97 3.52 2.35
N ALA A 24 -14.24 2.41 2.49
CA ALA A 24 -14.70 1.22 3.20
C ALA A 24 -14.56 1.33 4.74
N PHE A 25 -13.49 1.96 5.23
CA PHE A 25 -13.12 1.97 6.65
C PHE A 25 -13.25 3.33 7.34
N GLY A 26 -13.63 4.38 6.59
CA GLY A 26 -13.88 5.72 7.09
C GLY A 26 -12.65 6.45 7.59
N ASP A 27 -12.83 7.19 8.69
CA ASP A 27 -11.82 8.02 9.36
C ASP A 27 -10.68 7.22 10.02
N LYS A 28 -10.76 5.89 9.98
CA LYS A 28 -9.71 5.00 10.48
C LYS A 28 -8.55 4.84 9.52
N VAL A 29 -8.63 5.35 8.29
CA VAL A 29 -7.55 5.25 7.29
C VAL A 29 -6.80 6.56 7.19
N LEU A 30 -5.48 6.52 7.40
CA LEU A 30 -4.59 7.65 7.15
C LEU A 30 -4.44 7.83 5.66
N LEU A 31 -4.84 9.00 5.18
CA LEU A 31 -4.64 9.43 3.81
C LEU A 31 -3.50 10.44 3.73
N PRO A 32 -2.69 10.41 2.66
CA PRO A 32 -1.74 11.48 2.40
C PRO A 32 -2.48 12.80 2.23
N SER A 33 -1.87 13.88 2.74
CA SER A 33 -2.36 15.22 2.46
C SER A 33 -2.29 15.49 0.95
N PRO A 34 -3.13 16.38 0.39
CA PRO A 34 -3.08 16.70 -1.04
C PRO A 34 -1.68 17.09 -1.53
N ALA A 35 -0.89 17.78 -0.71
CA ALA A 35 0.48 18.18 -1.03
C ALA A 35 1.52 17.04 -0.95
N ALA A 36 1.18 15.94 -0.29
CA ALA A 36 2.03 14.75 -0.18
C ALA A 36 1.67 13.66 -1.22
N ARG A 37 0.63 13.88 -2.03
CA ARG A 37 0.26 12.96 -3.11
C ARG A 37 1.31 13.06 -4.21
N VAL A 38 1.95 11.95 -4.51
CA VAL A 38 2.90 11.82 -5.61
C VAL A 38 2.47 10.67 -6.50
N ASP A 39 2.66 10.83 -7.81
CA ASP A 39 2.50 9.71 -8.73
C ASP A 39 3.65 8.73 -8.48
N HIS A 40 3.32 7.57 -7.94
CA HIS A 40 4.32 6.55 -7.65
C HIS A 40 4.96 6.03 -8.93
N ILE A 41 6.25 5.72 -8.82
CA ILE A 41 7.00 5.08 -9.89
C ILE A 41 6.46 3.67 -10.08
N ASP A 42 5.77 3.48 -11.18
CA ASP A 42 5.24 2.21 -11.58
C ASP A 42 6.17 1.47 -12.57
N HIS A 43 5.72 0.34 -13.11
CA HIS A 43 6.50 -0.48 -14.05
C HIS A 43 6.41 0.14 -15.45
N ALA A 44 5.32 0.86 -15.74
CA ALA A 44 5.10 1.51 -17.02
C ALA A 44 6.01 2.74 -17.19
N THR A 45 6.24 3.50 -16.12
CA THR A 45 7.15 4.65 -16.03
C THR A 45 8.64 4.27 -16.04
N SER A 46 8.96 2.98 -16.16
CA SER A 46 10.33 2.45 -16.35
C SER A 46 11.36 2.85 -15.29
N ASN A 47 10.92 3.18 -14.07
CA ASN A 47 11.83 3.43 -12.95
C ASN A 47 12.87 4.55 -13.19
N ARG A 48 12.52 5.53 -14.03
CA ARG A 48 13.43 6.60 -14.52
C ARG A 48 13.04 7.99 -14.04
N THR A 49 12.28 8.11 -12.95
CA THR A 49 12.00 9.45 -12.42
C THR A 49 13.24 9.93 -11.66
N HIS A 50 13.92 10.95 -12.18
CA HIS A 50 14.83 11.79 -11.38
C HIS A 50 14.05 12.79 -10.51
N ASP A 51 12.77 12.53 -10.27
CA ASP A 51 11.92 13.37 -9.44
C ASP A 51 12.28 13.16 -7.98
N GLU A 52 12.93 14.18 -7.43
CA GLU A 52 13.35 14.20 -6.04
C GLU A 52 12.17 14.10 -5.06
N LEU A 53 10.99 14.63 -5.43
CA LEU A 53 9.81 14.57 -4.59
C LEU A 53 9.31 13.12 -4.48
N VAL A 54 9.24 12.40 -5.59
CA VAL A 54 8.80 10.98 -5.61
C VAL A 54 9.74 10.11 -4.78
N LEU A 55 11.06 10.34 -4.88
CA LEU A 55 12.05 9.64 -4.07
C LEU A 55 11.90 9.94 -2.56
N ARG A 56 11.74 11.22 -2.21
CA ARG A 56 11.56 11.66 -0.82
C ARG A 56 10.27 11.10 -0.22
N SER A 57 9.16 11.15 -0.96
CA SER A 57 7.88 10.58 -0.53
C SER A 57 7.97 9.08 -0.37
N THR A 58 8.56 8.36 -1.32
CA THR A 58 8.78 6.90 -1.23
C THR A 58 9.62 6.54 0.00
N PHE A 59 10.64 7.33 0.35
CA PHE A 59 11.41 7.09 1.57
C PHE A 59 10.60 7.40 2.84
N ALA A 60 9.83 8.50 2.84
CA ALA A 60 8.99 8.88 3.96
C ALA A 60 7.93 7.81 4.25
N GLU A 61 7.30 7.25 3.21
CA GLU A 61 6.33 6.17 3.34
C GLU A 61 6.94 4.89 3.89
N HIS A 62 8.12 4.51 3.38
CA HIS A 62 8.87 3.36 3.87
C HIS A 62 9.18 3.51 5.37
N HIS A 63 9.65 4.70 5.77
CA HIS A 63 9.94 4.99 7.16
C HIS A 63 8.68 4.96 8.02
N LEU A 64 7.61 5.64 7.60
CA LEU A 64 6.34 5.67 8.33
C LEU A 64 5.75 4.28 8.50
N PHE A 65 5.80 3.44 7.46
CA PHE A 65 5.38 2.04 7.52
C PHE A 65 6.17 1.27 8.59
N SER A 66 7.48 1.48 8.67
CA SER A 66 8.34 0.81 9.68
C SER A 66 8.04 1.20 11.13
N LEU A 67 7.39 2.36 11.35
CA LEU A 67 7.01 2.85 12.68
C LEU A 67 5.68 2.29 13.19
N THR A 68 4.92 1.58 12.35
CA THR A 68 3.62 1.01 12.72
C THR A 68 3.75 -0.13 13.75
N ASP A 69 2.65 -0.42 14.45
CA ASP A 69 2.61 -1.51 15.45
C ASP A 69 2.47 -2.89 14.84
N PHE A 70 1.74 -2.99 13.72
CA PHE A 70 1.53 -4.20 12.96
C PHE A 70 1.69 -3.90 11.47
N GLN A 71 2.40 -4.79 10.77
CA GLN A 71 2.64 -4.67 9.33
C GLN A 71 1.97 -5.82 8.60
N VAL A 72 1.16 -5.49 7.60
CA VAL A 72 0.61 -6.46 6.65
C VAL A 72 1.28 -6.21 5.31
N ILE A 73 2.00 -7.21 4.80
CA ILE A 73 2.79 -7.09 3.56
C ILE A 73 2.38 -8.14 2.53
N THR A 74 2.46 -7.79 1.26
CA THR A 74 2.32 -8.77 0.18
C THR A 74 3.61 -9.58 0.03
N ASP A 75 3.47 -10.90 -0.17
CA ASP A 75 4.62 -11.81 -0.30
C ASP A 75 5.51 -11.52 -1.52
N SER A 76 4.99 -10.82 -2.53
CA SER A 76 5.70 -10.44 -3.75
C SER A 76 6.42 -9.10 -3.63
N SER A 77 6.10 -8.27 -2.64
CA SER A 77 6.69 -6.93 -2.50
C SER A 77 8.01 -6.95 -1.74
N SER A 78 9.13 -6.70 -2.45
CA SER A 78 10.44 -6.48 -1.81
C SER A 78 10.45 -5.19 -0.98
N TYR A 79 9.78 -4.14 -1.47
CA TYR A 79 9.69 -2.84 -0.80
C TYR A 79 8.97 -2.95 0.56
N GLY A 80 7.80 -3.60 0.59
CA GLY A 80 7.06 -3.83 1.85
C GLY A 80 7.83 -4.71 2.83
N LYS A 81 8.53 -5.75 2.35
CA LYS A 81 9.40 -6.59 3.19
C LYS A 81 10.52 -5.79 3.85
N MET A 82 11.20 -4.93 3.08
CA MET A 82 12.29 -4.10 3.61
C MET A 82 11.77 -3.11 4.66
N ALA A 83 10.62 -2.48 4.40
CA ALA A 83 9.99 -1.57 5.35
C ALA A 83 9.56 -2.27 6.64
N ALA A 84 8.97 -3.46 6.52
CA ALA A 84 8.58 -4.27 7.68
C ALA A 84 9.78 -4.74 8.50
N LEU A 85 10.86 -5.20 7.84
CA LEU A 85 12.09 -5.61 8.52
C LEU A 85 12.75 -4.45 9.27
N ALA A 86 12.68 -3.23 8.72
CA ALA A 86 13.21 -2.03 9.37
C ALA A 86 12.50 -1.69 10.70
N SER A 87 11.28 -2.22 10.94
CA SER A 87 10.59 -2.04 12.22
C SER A 87 11.27 -2.79 13.38
N LEU A 88 12.09 -3.81 13.09
CA LEU A 88 12.65 -4.77 14.07
C LEU A 88 11.57 -5.52 14.90
N ARG A 89 10.31 -5.49 14.48
CA ARG A 89 9.14 -6.09 15.16
C ARG A 89 8.68 -7.36 14.45
N SER A 90 9.56 -8.36 14.32
CA SER A 90 9.29 -9.57 13.51
C SER A 90 8.02 -10.35 13.89
N ARG A 91 7.56 -10.25 15.14
CA ARG A 91 6.31 -10.90 15.62
C ARG A 91 5.03 -10.16 15.20
N SER A 92 5.15 -8.97 14.63
CA SER A 92 4.04 -8.12 14.20
C SER A 92 3.94 -8.01 12.67
N ILE A 93 4.69 -8.83 11.94
CA ILE A 93 4.70 -8.85 10.47
C ILE A 93 3.83 -10.01 9.97
N PHE A 94 2.78 -9.67 9.23
CA PHE A 94 1.87 -10.61 8.60
C PHE A 94 2.06 -10.57 7.09
N VAL A 95 2.11 -11.74 6.46
CA VAL A 95 2.33 -11.87 5.03
C VAL A 95 1.05 -12.36 4.36
N VAL A 96 0.52 -11.55 3.44
CA VAL A 96 -0.57 -11.93 2.54
C VAL A 96 0.04 -12.54 1.29
N LYS A 97 -0.35 -13.77 0.98
CA LYS A 97 0.06 -14.43 -0.26
C LYS A 97 -0.62 -13.76 -1.43
N THR A 98 0.14 -13.40 -2.45
CA THR A 98 -0.44 -12.90 -3.69
C THR A 98 -1.11 -14.07 -4.41
N LEU A 99 -2.43 -14.16 -4.36
CA LEU A 99 -3.20 -15.15 -5.12
C LEU A 99 -3.29 -14.68 -6.57
N PHE A 100 -2.27 -15.03 -7.38
CA PHE A 100 -2.20 -14.69 -8.80
C PHE A 100 -3.25 -15.38 -9.69
N LYS A 101 -4.29 -16.01 -9.14
CA LYS A 101 -5.27 -16.76 -9.94
C LYS A 101 -6.69 -16.62 -9.39
N VAL A 102 -7.43 -15.70 -9.99
CA VAL A 102 -8.87 -15.84 -10.20
C VAL A 102 -9.04 -16.06 -11.71
N ASP A 103 -9.52 -17.25 -12.11
CA ASP A 103 -9.91 -17.63 -13.48
C ASP A 103 -8.89 -17.57 -14.62
N GLY A 104 -7.60 -17.82 -14.36
CA GLY A 104 -6.59 -17.99 -15.42
C GLY A 104 -6.36 -16.75 -16.29
N LYS A 105 -6.91 -15.60 -15.90
CA LYS A 105 -6.68 -14.30 -16.51
C LYS A 105 -5.92 -13.41 -15.51
N PRO A 106 -4.87 -12.72 -15.93
CA PRO A 106 -4.16 -11.78 -15.08
C PRO A 106 -5.04 -10.53 -14.85
N HIS A 107 -5.88 -10.55 -13.81
CA HIS A 107 -6.71 -9.40 -13.43
C HIS A 107 -5.92 -8.42 -12.54
N GLY A 108 -5.41 -7.37 -13.18
CA GLY A 108 -5.89 -6.01 -12.88
C GLY A 108 -5.55 -5.33 -11.56
N CYS A 109 -4.46 -5.70 -10.88
CA CYS A 109 -3.45 -4.71 -10.47
C CYS A 109 -2.26 -4.80 -11.45
N PHE A 110 -2.54 -4.57 -12.73
CA PHE A 110 -1.50 -3.97 -13.55
C PHE A 110 -1.61 -2.48 -13.31
N ARG A 111 -0.52 -1.93 -12.77
CA ARG A 111 -0.15 -0.54 -12.51
C ARG A 111 -0.73 0.58 -13.42
N SER A 112 -1.51 0.30 -14.46
CA SER A 112 -1.94 1.27 -15.47
C SER A 112 -3.44 1.47 -15.70
N ASN A 113 -4.39 0.68 -15.18
CA ASN A 113 -5.84 0.97 -15.34
C ASN A 113 -6.68 0.18 -14.33
N TYR A 114 -7.49 0.84 -13.50
CA TYR A 114 -8.19 0.18 -12.38
C TYR A 114 -9.72 0.26 -12.44
N ASP A 115 -10.32 -0.92 -12.69
CA ASP A 115 -11.73 -1.25 -12.47
C ASP A 115 -12.15 -1.14 -10.99
N SER A 116 -13.46 -1.02 -10.74
CA SER A 116 -14.08 -0.61 -9.47
C SER A 116 -14.03 -1.67 -8.35
N PHE A 117 -14.15 -1.18 -7.11
CA PHE A 117 -14.14 -1.93 -5.84
C PHE A 117 -15.16 -3.08 -5.78
N GLU A 118 -16.26 -2.98 -6.52
CA GLU A 118 -17.34 -3.97 -6.55
C GLU A 118 -16.90 -5.36 -7.03
N TYR A 119 -15.87 -5.42 -7.87
CA TYR A 119 -15.28 -6.68 -8.34
C TYR A 119 -14.47 -7.38 -7.24
N LEU A 120 -13.79 -6.62 -6.37
CA LEU A 120 -12.94 -7.18 -5.32
C LEU A 120 -13.73 -7.60 -4.07
N ALA A 121 -14.93 -7.05 -3.86
CA ALA A 121 -15.75 -7.33 -2.68
C ALA A 121 -16.63 -8.60 -2.80
N ASN A 122 -16.84 -9.12 -4.03
CA ASN A 122 -17.78 -10.22 -4.31
C ASN A 122 -17.12 -11.49 -4.88
N ALA A 123 -15.79 -11.60 -4.86
CA ALA A 123 -15.02 -12.78 -5.30
C ALA A 123 -14.49 -13.56 -4.09
#